data_AF-A0A0Z8IH26-F1
#
_entry.id   AF-A0A0Z8IH26-F1
#
_cell.length_a   1.000
_cell.length_b   1.000
_cell.length_c   1.000
_cell.angle_alpha   90.00
_cell.angle_beta   90.00
_cell.angle_gamma   90.00
#
_symmetry.space_group_name_H-M   'P 1'
#
loop_
_entity.id
_entity.type
_entity.pdbx_description
1 polymer ?
#
loop_
_entity_poly.entity_id
_entity_poly.type
_entity_poly.pdbx_seq_one_letter_code
_entity_poly.pdbx_strand_id
1 'polypeptide(L)'
;MLAVILSNKPDWVVYPEEIAKRMGVSRQFVNKHFKILEEAGYLFVIKKGGGRAKGVTPFRFFNDKPFTDKFKEYIQQKLDEELSTGNNAQ
;
A
#
# COMPACT_ATOMS: atom_id res chain seq x y z
N MET A 1 -0.83 -14.72 -14.11
CA MET A 1 -0.14 -13.53 -14.64
C MET A 1 -1.14 -12.37 -14.62
N LEU A 2 -0.99 -11.38 -13.73
CA LEU A 2 -1.70 -10.08 -13.85
C LEU A 2 -1.09 -8.98 -12.94
N ALA A 3 0.23 -8.76 -13.02
CA ALA A 3 0.88 -7.61 -12.38
C ALA A 3 0.72 -6.36 -13.28
N VAL A 4 -0.51 -5.86 -13.46
CA VAL A 4 -0.80 -4.74 -14.38
C VAL A 4 -1.23 -3.47 -13.64
N ILE A 5 -1.42 -3.51 -12.31
CA ILE A 5 -1.88 -2.35 -11.54
C ILE A 5 -0.72 -1.50 -10.98
N LEU A 6 0.52 -2.02 -10.93
CA LEU A 6 1.66 -1.33 -10.31
C LEU A 6 2.43 -0.37 -11.23
N SER A 7 2.10 -0.29 -12.53
CA SER A 7 2.97 0.36 -13.52
C SER A 7 2.56 1.77 -13.97
N ASN A 8 1.56 2.42 -13.36
CA ASN A 8 0.97 3.63 -13.98
C ASN A 8 1.01 4.95 -13.18
N LYS A 9 1.88 5.08 -12.18
CA LYS A 9 2.25 6.40 -11.63
C LYS A 9 3.69 6.36 -11.10
N PRO A 10 4.43 7.48 -11.11
CA PRO A 10 5.69 7.61 -10.36
C PRO A 10 5.47 7.37 -8.85
N ASP A 11 4.23 7.59 -8.39
CA ASP A 11 3.78 7.21 -7.05
C ASP A 11 3.38 5.73 -7.06
N TRP A 12 4.13 4.90 -6.34
CA TRP A 12 3.92 3.46 -6.12
C TRP A 12 2.65 3.14 -5.29
N VAL A 13 1.67 4.04 -5.28
CA VAL A 13 0.50 4.01 -4.41
C VAL A 13 -0.64 3.22 -5.05
N VAL A 14 -1.18 2.25 -4.31
CA VAL A 14 -2.36 1.49 -4.73
C VAL A 14 -3.64 2.26 -4.40
N TYR A 15 -4.43 2.58 -5.42
CA TYR A 15 -5.69 3.33 -5.31
C TYR A 15 -6.91 2.39 -5.43
N PRO A 16 -7.63 2.07 -4.33
CA PRO A 16 -8.81 1.20 -4.37
C PRO A 16 -9.94 1.73 -5.26
N GLU A 17 -10.09 3.06 -5.36
CA GLU A 17 -11.09 3.73 -6.20
C GLU A 17 -10.90 3.40 -7.67
N GLU A 18 -9.64 3.40 -8.15
CA GLU A 18 -9.32 3.13 -9.55
C GLU A 18 -9.55 1.65 -9.89
N ILE A 19 -9.24 0.75 -8.95
CA ILE A 19 -9.52 -0.68 -9.09
C ILE A 19 -11.04 -0.90 -9.16
N ALA A 20 -11.79 -0.25 -8.28
CA ALA A 20 -13.24 -0.31 -8.26
C ALA A 20 -13.84 0.17 -9.59
N LYS A 21 -13.38 1.32 -10.08
CA LYS A 21 -13.81 1.92 -11.36
C LYS A 21 -13.54 0.97 -12.54
N ARG A 22 -12.35 0.39 -12.63
CA ARG A 22 -11.98 -0.52 -13.72
C ARG A 22 -12.75 -1.83 -13.72
N MET A 23 -13.02 -2.36 -12.54
CA MET A 23 -13.78 -3.61 -12.39
C MET A 23 -15.30 -3.39 -12.43
N GLY A 24 -15.78 -2.14 -12.43
CA GLY A 24 -17.21 -1.84 -12.35
C GLY A 24 -17.85 -2.27 -11.02
N VAL A 25 -17.07 -2.33 -9.94
CA VAL A 25 -17.53 -2.76 -8.60
C VAL A 25 -17.47 -1.60 -7.63
N SER A 26 -18.09 -1.77 -6.45
CA SER A 26 -17.99 -0.76 -5.39
C SER A 26 -16.60 -0.76 -4.73
N ARG A 27 -16.15 0.42 -4.28
CA ARG A 27 -14.93 0.54 -3.48
C ARG A 27 -14.96 -0.33 -2.22
N GLN A 28 -16.14 -0.50 -1.61
CA GLN A 28 -16.32 -1.37 -0.45
C GLN A 28 -16.03 -2.84 -0.77
N PHE A 29 -16.40 -3.30 -1.97
CA PHE A 29 -16.10 -4.64 -2.45
C PHE A 29 -14.59 -4.88 -2.56
N VAL A 30 -13.85 -3.90 -3.11
CA VAL A 30 -12.38 -3.93 -3.19
C VAL A 30 -11.76 -3.97 -1.79
N ASN A 31 -12.23 -3.13 -0.86
CA ASN A 31 -11.74 -3.12 0.52
C ASN A 31 -11.96 -4.46 1.23
N LYS A 32 -13.09 -5.13 1.00
CA LYS A 32 -13.36 -6.47 1.53
C LYS A 32 -12.33 -7.48 1.02
N HIS A 33 -11.98 -7.43 -0.26
CA HIS A 33 -10.99 -8.33 -0.85
C HIS A 33 -9.57 -8.02 -0.36
N PHE A 34 -9.26 -6.75 -0.15
CA PHE A 34 -7.99 -6.35 0.46
C PHE A 34 -7.85 -6.92 1.86
N LYS A 35 -8.92 -6.90 2.67
CA LYS A 35 -8.91 -7.50 4.01
C LYS A 35 -8.61 -9.01 3.95
N ILE A 36 -9.19 -9.73 2.99
CA ILE A 36 -8.91 -11.16 2.78
C ILE A 36 -7.43 -11.39 2.44
N LEU A 37 -6.85 -10.56 1.57
CA LEU A 37 -5.43 -10.64 1.21
C LEU A 37 -4.52 -10.29 2.39
N GLU A 38 -4.92 -9.37 3.24
CA GLU A 38 -4.19 -9.00 4.45
C GLU A 38 -4.19 -10.14 5.47
N GLU A 39 -5.35 -10.75 5.73
CA GLU A 39 -5.49 -11.91 6.59
C GLU A 39 -4.70 -13.13 6.07
N ALA A 40 -4.66 -13.31 4.74
CA ALA A 40 -3.87 -14.36 4.11
C ALA A 40 -2.37 -14.02 4.00
N GLY A 41 -1.96 -12.81 4.41
CA GLY A 41 -0.57 -12.37 4.43
C GLY A 41 -0.01 -11.95 3.06
N TYR A 42 -0.83 -11.79 2.02
CA TYR A 42 -0.40 -11.34 0.68
C TYR A 42 -0.47 -9.82 0.51
N LEU A 43 -1.12 -9.13 1.45
CA LEU A 43 -1.16 -7.67 1.54
C LEU A 43 -0.62 -7.23 2.89
N PHE A 44 0.33 -6.30 2.88
CA PHE A 44 0.81 -5.63 4.08
C PHE A 44 0.51 -4.14 3.98
N VAL A 45 -0.10 -3.58 5.03
CA VAL A 45 -0.51 -2.17 5.08
C VAL A 45 0.22 -1.45 6.20
N ILE A 46 0.99 -0.43 5.83
CA ILE A 46 1.63 0.48 6.79
C ILE A 46 0.85 1.79 6.81
N LYS A 47 0.42 2.23 7.99
CA LYS A 47 -0.24 3.53 8.18
C LYS A 47 0.77 4.53 8.72
N LYS A 48 1.04 5.61 7.98
CA LYS A 48 1.89 6.71 8.47
C LYS A 48 1.07 7.98 8.62
N GLY A 49 1.26 8.66 9.75
CA GLY A 49 0.66 9.97 10.00
C GLY A 49 1.48 11.05 9.31
N GLY A 50 0.86 11.87 8.47
CA GLY A 50 1.51 12.99 7.77
C GLY A 50 1.69 14.26 8.61
N GLY A 51 1.67 14.15 9.94
CA GLY A 51 1.72 15.29 10.87
C GLY A 51 0.35 15.93 11.18
N ARG A 52 0.38 17.11 11.85
CA ARG A 52 -0.79 17.77 12.48
C ARG A 52 -1.99 18.07 11.58
N ALA A 53 -1.85 18.02 10.25
CA ALA A 53 -2.94 18.38 9.32
C ALA A 53 -3.15 17.43 8.13
N LYS A 54 -2.23 16.48 7.85
CA LYS A 54 -2.28 15.67 6.62
C LYS A 54 -2.92 14.28 6.79
N GLY A 55 -3.47 13.98 7.96
CA GLY A 55 -4.16 12.71 8.22
C GLY A 55 -3.23 11.49 8.18
N VAL A 56 -3.85 10.30 8.14
CA VAL A 56 -3.14 9.01 8.08
C VAL A 56 -3.17 8.50 6.64
N THR A 57 -1.99 8.37 6.02
CA THR A 57 -1.86 7.80 4.67
C THR A 57 -1.54 6.31 4.77
N PRO A 58 -2.38 5.43 4.20
CA PRO A 58 -2.10 4.00 4.13
C PRO A 58 -1.24 3.65 2.91
N PHE A 59 -0.06 3.09 3.16
CA PHE A 59 0.82 2.48 2.18
C PHE A 59 0.52 0.98 2.08
N ARG A 60 0.30 0.47 0.86
CA ARG A 60 -0.14 -0.90 0.61
C ARG A 60 0.90 -1.64 -0.23
N PHE A 61 1.36 -2.78 0.27
CA PHE A 61 2.35 -3.63 -0.38
C PHE A 61 1.74 -4.99 -0.67
N PHE A 62 1.83 -5.43 -1.93
CA PHE A 62 1.36 -6.73 -2.36
C PHE A 62 2.56 -7.62 -2.68
N ASN A 63 2.44 -8.91 -2.40
CA ASN A 63 3.47 -9.89 -2.76
C ASN A 63 2.82 -11.19 -3.21
N ASP A 64 3.49 -11.92 -4.11
CA ASP A 64 3.03 -13.21 -4.62
C ASP A 64 3.14 -14.34 -3.58
N LYS A 65 3.95 -14.12 -2.53
CA LYS A 65 4.09 -15.01 -1.38
C LYS A 65 3.68 -14.27 -0.10
N PRO A 66 3.16 -14.99 0.91
CA PRO A 66 2.84 -14.36 2.18
C PRO A 66 4.07 -13.65 2.78
N PHE A 67 3.87 -12.43 3.27
CA PHE A 67 4.90 -11.65 3.96
C PHE A 67 5.32 -12.37 5.24
N THR A 68 6.61 -12.63 5.39
CA THR A 68 7.19 -13.04 6.67
C THR A 68 7.39 -11.82 7.56
N ASP A 69 7.38 -12.01 8.88
CA ASP A 69 7.49 -10.89 9.82
C ASP A 69 8.81 -10.12 9.67
N LYS A 70 9.93 -10.82 9.45
CA LYS A 70 11.22 -10.21 9.12
C LYS A 70 11.16 -9.34 7.86
N PHE A 71 10.42 -9.76 6.84
CA PHE A 71 10.29 -8.99 5.61
C PHE A 71 9.38 -7.78 5.79
N LYS A 72 8.34 -7.87 6.63
CA LYS A 72 7.51 -6.72 7.03
C LYS A 72 8.35 -5.66 7.76
N GLU A 73 9.21 -6.07 8.69
CA GLU A 73 10.13 -5.18 9.40
C GLU A 73 11.09 -4.47 8.43
N TYR A 74 11.67 -5.22 7.49
CA TYR A 74 12.54 -4.65 6.45
C TYR A 74 11.81 -3.59 5.60
N ILE A 75 10.59 -3.87 5.15
CA ILE A 75 9.77 -2.93 4.37
C ILE A 75 9.45 -1.69 5.22
N GLN A 76 9.13 -1.88 6.51
CA GLN A 76 8.84 -0.79 7.41
C GLN A 76 10.03 0.16 7.57
N GLN A 77 11.22 -0.39 7.79
CA GLN A 77 12.46 0.37 7.90
C GLN A 77 12.75 1.13 6.60
N LYS A 78 12.66 0.45 5.45
CA LYS A 78 12.90 1.08 4.14
C LYS A 78 11.93 2.21 3.86
N LEU A 79 10.66 2.03 4.18
CA LEU A 79 9.66 3.09 4.04
C LEU A 79 9.99 4.29 4.93
N ASP A 80 10.43 4.05 6.16
CA ASP A 80 10.82 5.12 7.08
C ASP A 80 12.07 5.87 6.61
N GLU A 81 13.06 5.16 6.06
CA GLU A 81 14.24 5.76 5.43
C GLU A 81 13.82 6.69 4.29
N GLU A 82 13.04 6.21 3.31
CA GLU A 82 12.59 6.99 2.15
C GLU A 82 11.77 8.23 2.56
N LEU A 83 10.88 8.08 3.54
CA LEU A 83 10.08 9.20 4.05
C LEU A 83 10.91 10.20 4.87
N SER A 84 11.98 9.76 5.54
CA SER A 84 12.88 10.63 6.28
C SER A 84 13.80 11.45 5.36
N THR A 85 14.25 10.87 4.24
CA THR A 85 15.08 11.58 3.26
C THR A 85 14.29 12.65 2.50
N GLY A 86 12.96 12.51 2.41
CA GLY A 86 12.05 13.53 1.85
C GLY A 86 11.94 14.84 2.65
N ASN A 87 12.49 14.92 3.88
CA ASN A 87 12.49 16.15 4.69
C ASN A 87 13.75 17.02 4.50
N ASN A 88 14.75 16.60 3.71
CA ASN A 88 15.97 17.38 3.44
C ASN A 88 15.96 18.06 2.06
N ALA A 89 14.82 18.14 1.40
CA ALA A 89 14.63 18.88 0.16
C ALA A 89 13.53 19.94 0.34
N GLN A 90 13.80 20.95 1.16
CA GLN A 90 13.23 22.29 1.06
C GLN A 90 13.99 23.28 1.94
#